data_AF-A0A8G2G2S4-F1
#
_entry.id   AF-A0A8G2G2S4-F1
#
_cell.length_a   1.000
_cell.length_b   1.000
_cell.length_c   1.000
_cell.angle_alpha   90.00
_cell.angle_beta   90.00
_cell.angle_gamma   90.00
#
_symmetry.space_group_name_H-M   'P 1'
#
loop_
_entity.id
_entity.type
_entity.pdbx_description
1 polymer ?
#
loop_
_entity_poly.entity_id
_entity_poly.type
_entity_poly.pdbx_seq_one_letter_code
_entity_poly.pdbx_strand_id
1 'polypeptide(L)'
;MNIEILDNLIAEGETLTQTISYVPAGHNVIRTYSVYTTPDKEKYQNWQSSVLRFVRTYHSSDLEEVKKVSEKLSPENHRKILGILKAIKLLPNEPEKPNENKVSTNNININNTQSVSQQLTLNIFLDAIKDELTGKDFKALKEIMKDYEKEPDKTKGKIIEKIKGFGGDVLSNIVANILTNPTIYSGIF
;
A
#
# COMPACT_ATOMS: atom_id res chain seq x y z
N MET A 1 -11.14 -4.24 -5.59
CA MET A 1 -11.30 -5.23 -4.51
C MET A 1 -12.72 -5.14 -3.97
N ASN A 2 -13.40 -6.28 -3.73
CA ASN A 2 -14.72 -6.27 -3.11
C ASN A 2 -14.57 -6.22 -1.58
N ILE A 3 -14.91 -5.06 -0.98
CA ILE A 3 -14.76 -4.80 0.46
C ILE A 3 -15.69 -5.70 1.29
N GLU A 4 -16.87 -6.03 0.77
CA GLU A 4 -17.84 -6.89 1.46
C GLU A 4 -17.30 -8.32 1.62
N ILE A 5 -16.60 -8.84 0.61
CA ILE A 5 -15.94 -10.16 0.69
C ILE A 5 -14.84 -10.12 1.76
N LEU A 6 -14.04 -9.06 1.81
CA LEU A 6 -12.98 -8.91 2.81
C LEU A 6 -13.55 -8.86 4.24
N ASP A 7 -14.62 -8.10 4.45
CA ASP A 7 -15.28 -7.99 5.75
C ASP A 7 -15.85 -9.32 6.22
N ASN A 8 -16.45 -10.11 5.31
CA ASN A 8 -16.93 -11.45 5.62
C ASN A 8 -15.78 -12.41 5.99
N LEU A 9 -14.66 -12.36 5.27
CA LEU A 9 -13.47 -13.17 5.59
C LEU A 9 -12.87 -12.82 6.96
N ILE A 10 -12.87 -11.53 7.33
CA ILE A 10 -12.40 -11.08 8.65
C ILE A 10 -13.36 -11.56 9.73
N ALA A 11 -14.68 -11.36 9.56
CA ALA A 11 -15.68 -11.76 10.56
C ALA A 11 -15.73 -13.28 10.78
N GLU A 12 -15.65 -14.07 9.71
CA GLU A 12 -15.57 -15.53 9.81
C GLU A 12 -14.30 -15.96 10.56
N GLY A 13 -13.14 -15.36 10.23
CA GLY A 13 -11.89 -15.63 10.92
C GLY A 13 -11.93 -15.29 12.41
N GLU A 14 -12.51 -14.14 12.79
CA GLU A 14 -12.68 -13.76 14.19
C GLU A 14 -13.56 -14.74 14.96
N THR A 15 -14.60 -15.27 14.33
CA THR A 15 -15.44 -16.33 14.91
C THR A 15 -14.64 -17.62 15.10
N LEU A 16 -13.86 -18.02 14.09
CA LEU A 16 -13.05 -19.24 14.12
C LEU A 16 -11.92 -19.19 15.16
N THR A 17 -11.45 -18.00 15.58
CA THR A 17 -10.44 -17.83 16.63
C THR A 17 -10.80 -18.62 17.90
N GLN A 18 -12.08 -18.62 18.28
CA GLN A 18 -12.57 -19.26 19.51
C GLN A 18 -12.59 -20.80 19.42
N THR A 19 -12.48 -21.36 18.22
CA THR A 19 -12.55 -22.81 17.97
C THR A 19 -11.18 -23.50 18.09
N ILE A 20 -10.10 -22.72 18.08
CA ILE A 20 -8.73 -23.26 18.09
C ILE A 20 -8.33 -23.62 19.53
N SER A 21 -7.99 -24.89 19.76
CA SER A 21 -7.63 -25.41 21.08
C SER A 21 -6.33 -26.20 21.04
N TYR A 22 -5.61 -26.17 22.16
CA TYR A 22 -4.38 -26.95 22.34
C TYR A 22 -4.72 -28.43 22.52
N VAL A 23 -3.99 -29.30 21.82
CA VAL A 23 -4.11 -30.75 21.97
C VAL A 23 -3.05 -31.20 22.97
N PRO A 24 -3.37 -31.67 24.19
CA PRO A 24 -2.37 -32.14 25.15
C PRO A 24 -1.58 -33.34 24.62
N ALA A 25 -0.36 -33.51 25.11
CA ALA A 25 0.40 -34.73 24.81
C ALA A 25 -0.28 -35.94 25.47
N GLY A 26 -0.25 -37.09 24.81
CA GLY A 26 -0.74 -38.34 25.38
C GLY A 26 0.06 -38.72 26.63
N HIS A 27 -0.53 -39.58 27.47
CA HIS A 27 0.14 -40.08 28.67
C HIS A 27 1.48 -40.76 28.29
N ASN A 28 2.56 -40.44 29.03
CA ASN A 28 3.93 -40.90 28.78
C ASN A 28 4.55 -40.48 27.43
N VAL A 29 3.99 -39.49 26.73
CA VAL A 29 4.59 -38.93 25.51
C VAL A 29 5.27 -37.60 25.83
N ILE A 30 6.59 -37.53 25.63
CA ILE A 30 7.32 -36.26 25.64
C ILE A 30 7.14 -35.61 24.27
N ARG A 31 6.45 -34.47 24.22
CA ARG A 31 6.28 -33.68 22.99
C ARG A 31 6.97 -32.34 23.12
N THR A 32 7.98 -32.11 22.28
CA THR A 32 8.80 -30.89 22.26
C THR A 32 8.17 -29.73 21.48
N TYR A 33 6.96 -29.91 20.96
CA TYR A 33 6.24 -28.90 20.17
C TYR A 33 4.76 -28.84 20.53
N SER A 34 4.16 -27.66 20.32
CA SER A 34 2.72 -27.46 20.49
C SER A 34 1.94 -27.93 19.27
N VAL A 35 0.78 -28.54 19.53
CA VAL A 35 -0.19 -29.00 18.52
C VAL A 35 -1.54 -28.39 18.86
N TYR A 36 -2.24 -27.93 17.84
CA TYR A 36 -3.56 -27.32 17.96
C TYR A 36 -4.54 -28.00 17.03
N THR A 37 -5.82 -27.95 17.37
CA THR A 37 -6.94 -28.48 16.59
C THR A 37 -8.11 -27.49 16.62
N THR A 38 -9.06 -27.69 15.73
CA THR A 38 -10.39 -27.08 15.79
C THR A 38 -11.45 -28.17 15.58
N PRO A 39 -12.60 -28.12 16.25
CA PRO A 39 -13.74 -28.98 15.93
C PRO A 39 -14.34 -28.66 14.55
N ASP A 40 -14.24 -27.42 14.09
CA ASP A 40 -14.79 -26.93 12.81
C ASP A 40 -13.79 -27.09 11.65
N LYS A 41 -13.21 -28.29 11.49
CA LYS A 41 -12.13 -28.52 10.50
C LYS A 41 -12.51 -28.11 9.07
N GLU A 42 -13.69 -28.49 8.63
CA GLU A 42 -14.18 -28.19 7.28
C GLU A 42 -14.36 -26.68 7.07
N LYS A 43 -15.03 -25.99 8.02
CA LYS A 43 -15.21 -24.53 7.94
C LYS A 43 -13.86 -23.82 7.95
N TYR A 44 -12.93 -24.24 8.82
CA TYR A 44 -11.61 -23.63 8.89
C TYR A 44 -10.83 -23.83 7.58
N GLN A 45 -10.90 -25.01 6.98
CA GLN A 45 -10.26 -25.30 5.70
C GLN A 45 -10.88 -24.50 4.54
N ASN A 46 -12.21 -24.35 4.54
CA ASN A 46 -12.94 -23.54 3.56
C ASN A 46 -12.58 -22.05 3.70
N TRP A 47 -12.51 -21.55 4.93
CA TRP A 47 -12.07 -20.20 5.24
C TRP A 47 -10.63 -19.96 4.77
N GLN A 48 -9.68 -20.84 5.12
CA GLN A 48 -8.29 -20.74 4.65
C GLN A 48 -8.19 -20.72 3.13
N SER A 49 -8.97 -21.58 2.44
CA SER A 49 -9.01 -21.64 0.98
C SER A 49 -9.56 -20.34 0.37
N SER A 50 -10.59 -19.77 0.99
CA SER A 50 -11.19 -18.50 0.57
C SER A 50 -10.24 -17.32 0.78
N VAL A 51 -9.53 -17.27 1.92
CA VAL A 51 -8.47 -16.28 2.19
C VAL A 51 -7.35 -16.39 1.16
N LEU A 52 -6.82 -17.60 0.93
CA LEU A 52 -5.77 -17.84 -0.07
C LEU A 52 -6.22 -17.40 -1.47
N ARG A 53 -7.47 -17.69 -1.85
CA ARG A 53 -8.01 -17.26 -3.14
C ARG A 53 -8.13 -15.75 -3.22
N PHE A 54 -8.68 -15.11 -2.20
CA PHE A 54 -8.84 -13.66 -2.13
C PHE A 54 -7.49 -12.93 -2.25
N VAL A 55 -6.52 -13.32 -1.43
CA VAL A 55 -5.16 -12.76 -1.42
C VAL A 55 -4.50 -12.99 -2.78
N ARG A 56 -4.57 -14.19 -3.34
CA ARG A 56 -4.02 -14.45 -4.69
C ARG A 56 -4.63 -13.56 -5.78
N THR A 57 -5.92 -13.24 -5.68
CA THR A 57 -6.64 -12.48 -6.71
C THR A 57 -6.42 -10.97 -6.59
N TYR A 58 -6.36 -10.43 -5.38
CA TYR A 58 -6.33 -8.98 -5.15
C TYR A 58 -5.05 -8.48 -4.49
N HIS A 59 -4.39 -9.33 -3.70
CA HIS A 59 -3.24 -8.98 -2.86
C HIS A 59 -2.08 -9.99 -3.00
N SER A 60 -1.56 -10.14 -4.22
CA SER A 60 -0.59 -11.17 -4.54
C SER A 60 0.76 -11.02 -3.82
N SER A 61 1.12 -9.83 -3.35
CA SER A 61 2.37 -9.62 -2.59
C SER A 61 2.38 -10.39 -1.27
N ASP A 62 1.21 -10.54 -0.65
CA ASP A 62 1.08 -11.19 0.66
C ASP A 62 0.88 -12.72 0.55
N LEU A 63 0.77 -13.24 -0.68
CA LEU A 63 0.40 -14.64 -0.93
C LEU A 63 1.36 -15.64 -0.28
N GLU A 64 2.67 -15.41 -0.39
CA GLU A 64 3.66 -16.33 0.16
C GLU A 64 3.68 -16.31 1.69
N GLU A 65 3.46 -15.13 2.30
CA GLU A 65 3.33 -15.04 3.75
C GLU A 65 2.08 -15.77 4.24
N VAL A 66 0.93 -15.54 3.59
CA VAL A 66 -0.34 -16.21 3.92
C VAL A 66 -0.23 -17.73 3.77
N LYS A 67 0.42 -18.23 2.71
CA LYS A 67 0.68 -19.67 2.56
C LYS A 67 1.50 -20.21 3.73
N LYS A 68 2.63 -19.57 4.03
CA LYS A 68 3.54 -20.00 5.10
C LYS A 68 2.85 -20.07 6.46
N VAL A 69 2.07 -19.05 6.82
CA VAL A 69 1.34 -19.08 8.10
C VAL A 69 0.17 -20.07 8.08
N SER A 70 -0.38 -20.40 6.90
CA SER A 70 -1.47 -21.37 6.75
C SER A 70 -1.03 -22.84 6.88
N GLU A 71 0.27 -23.15 6.76
CA GLU A 71 0.79 -24.53 6.80
C GLU A 71 0.50 -25.26 8.12
N LYS A 72 0.46 -24.52 9.23
CA LYS A 72 0.23 -25.10 10.56
C LYS A 72 -0.83 -24.32 11.31
N LEU A 73 -1.87 -25.04 11.76
CA LEU A 73 -2.85 -24.48 12.69
C LEU A 73 -2.18 -24.13 14.03
N SER A 74 -2.28 -22.86 14.41
CA SER A 74 -2.00 -22.37 15.76
C SER A 74 -2.71 -21.04 15.98
N PRO A 75 -2.99 -20.64 17.23
CA PRO A 75 -3.56 -19.33 17.53
C PRO A 75 -2.71 -18.18 16.97
N GLU A 76 -1.39 -18.33 16.99
CA GLU A 76 -0.45 -17.33 16.47
C GLU A 76 -0.57 -17.18 14.96
N ASN A 77 -0.51 -18.30 14.22
CA ASN A 77 -0.64 -18.27 12.77
C ASN A 77 -2.02 -17.77 12.33
N HIS A 78 -3.08 -18.17 13.03
CA HIS A 78 -4.43 -17.66 12.78
C HIS A 78 -4.49 -16.13 12.96
N ARG A 79 -3.90 -15.59 14.04
CA ARG A 79 -3.84 -14.14 14.28
C ARG A 79 -3.05 -13.42 13.19
N LYS A 80 -1.98 -14.02 12.67
CA LYS A 80 -1.21 -13.45 11.55
C LYS A 80 -2.05 -13.35 10.28
N ILE A 81 -2.82 -14.39 9.93
CA ILE A 81 -3.75 -14.35 8.79
C ILE A 81 -4.75 -13.21 8.96
N LEU A 82 -5.38 -13.10 10.14
CA LEU A 82 -6.30 -11.99 10.45
C LEU A 82 -5.61 -10.61 10.38
N GLY A 83 -4.36 -10.52 10.83
CA GLY A 83 -3.55 -9.32 10.74
C GLY A 83 -3.35 -8.86 9.29
N ILE A 84 -3.02 -9.80 8.39
CA ILE A 84 -2.87 -9.52 6.96
C ILE A 84 -4.19 -9.03 6.36
N LEU A 85 -5.33 -9.70 6.62
CA LEU A 85 -6.63 -9.26 6.12
C LEU A 85 -7.01 -7.85 6.62
N LYS A 86 -6.73 -7.55 7.89
CA LYS A 86 -6.97 -6.22 8.48
C LYS A 86 -6.03 -5.16 7.91
N ALA A 87 -4.78 -5.52 7.62
CA ALA A 87 -3.82 -4.65 6.95
C ALA A 87 -4.30 -4.33 5.52
N ILE A 88 -4.76 -5.32 4.76
CA ILE A 88 -5.39 -5.13 3.44
C ILE A 88 -6.59 -4.19 3.55
N LYS A 89 -7.43 -4.33 4.59
CA LYS A 89 -8.57 -3.43 4.79
C LYS A 89 -8.13 -1.98 5.02
N LEU A 90 -7.06 -1.79 5.79
CA LEU A 90 -6.52 -0.47 6.11
C LEU A 90 -5.75 0.15 4.93
N LEU A 91 -5.01 -0.67 4.20
CA LEU A 91 -4.11 -0.31 3.10
C LEU A 91 -4.47 -1.18 1.87
N PRO A 92 -5.54 -0.82 1.15
CA PRO A 92 -6.14 -1.64 0.10
C PRO A 92 -5.35 -1.69 -1.21
N ASN A 93 -4.25 -0.97 -1.31
CA ASN A 93 -3.41 -0.94 -2.49
C ASN A 93 -2.21 -1.87 -2.27
N GLU A 94 -1.93 -2.73 -3.25
CA GLU A 94 -0.72 -3.55 -3.23
C GLU A 94 0.53 -2.66 -3.19
N PRO A 95 1.59 -3.10 -2.48
CA PRO A 95 2.90 -2.48 -2.63
C PRO A 95 3.33 -2.59 -4.10
N GLU A 96 3.92 -1.53 -4.63
CA GLU A 96 4.43 -1.54 -6.00
C GLU A 96 5.46 -2.65 -6.16
N LYS A 97 5.19 -3.60 -7.05
CA LYS A 97 6.15 -4.67 -7.37
C LYS A 97 7.37 -4.03 -8.03
N PRO A 98 8.59 -4.31 -7.56
CA PRO A 98 9.78 -3.98 -8.34
C PRO A 98 9.65 -4.68 -9.70
N ASN A 99 9.80 -3.95 -10.80
CA ASN A 99 9.82 -4.55 -12.13
C ASN A 99 10.99 -5.55 -12.20
N GLU A 100 10.68 -6.85 -12.13
CA GLU A 100 11.65 -7.93 -12.32
C GLU A 100 12.07 -8.03 -13.79
N ASN A 101 12.90 -7.10 -14.24
CA ASN A 101 13.75 -7.35 -15.39
C ASN A 101 14.92 -8.21 -14.90
N LYS A 102 14.91 -9.49 -15.28
CA LYS A 102 16.04 -10.43 -15.18
C LYS A 102 17.37 -9.75 -15.50
N VAL A 103 18.28 -9.53 -14.54
CA VAL A 103 19.74 -9.62 -14.75
C VAL A 103 20.46 -9.93 -13.42
N SER A 104 21.40 -10.87 -13.54
CA SER A 104 22.44 -11.33 -12.64
C SER A 104 23.14 -10.32 -11.71
N THR A 105 23.60 -10.88 -10.58
CA THR A 105 24.82 -10.54 -9.82
C THR A 105 25.00 -9.10 -9.30
N ASN A 106 24.87 -8.98 -7.98
CA ASN A 106 25.52 -8.03 -7.07
C ASN A 106 25.94 -6.68 -7.65
N ASN A 107 25.10 -5.66 -7.43
CA ASN A 107 25.52 -4.32 -7.02
C ASN A 107 24.33 -3.67 -6.29
N ILE A 108 24.51 -3.35 -5.00
CA ILE A 108 23.52 -2.59 -4.22
C ILE A 108 23.45 -1.20 -4.84
N ASN A 109 22.36 -0.91 -5.55
CA ASN A 109 22.05 0.44 -6.00
C ASN A 109 20.89 0.96 -5.14
N ILE A 110 21.22 1.78 -4.13
CA ILE A 110 20.26 2.50 -3.31
C ILE A 110 19.62 3.57 -4.20
N ASN A 111 18.41 3.31 -4.71
CA ASN A 111 17.65 4.31 -5.47
C ASN A 111 16.20 4.49 -4.97
N ASN A 112 15.82 3.91 -3.83
CA ASN A 112 14.42 3.82 -3.41
C ASN A 112 13.90 4.97 -2.53
N THR A 113 14.71 5.98 -2.22
CA THR A 113 14.26 7.17 -1.47
C THR A 113 13.95 8.36 -2.38
N GLN A 114 14.38 8.35 -3.64
CA GLN A 114 14.20 9.49 -4.54
C GLN A 114 12.80 9.52 -5.20
N SER A 115 12.26 8.39 -5.67
CA SER A 115 10.97 8.38 -6.39
C SER A 115 9.75 8.61 -5.48
N VAL A 116 9.72 8.00 -4.30
CA VAL A 116 8.62 8.17 -3.32
C VAL A 116 8.60 9.59 -2.75
N SER A 117 9.77 10.14 -2.44
CA SER A 117 9.87 11.55 -2.00
C SER A 117 9.48 12.51 -3.12
N GLN A 118 9.82 12.21 -4.38
CA GLN A 118 9.41 13.02 -5.53
C GLN A 118 7.89 13.04 -5.72
N GLN A 119 7.21 11.89 -5.65
CA GLN A 119 5.74 11.84 -5.78
C GLN A 119 5.02 12.55 -4.62
N LEU A 120 5.51 12.38 -3.38
CA LEU A 120 4.98 13.10 -2.23
C LEU A 120 5.19 14.62 -2.36
N THR A 121 6.38 15.04 -2.79
CA THR A 121 6.70 16.46 -3.04
C THR A 121 5.83 17.06 -4.14
N LEU A 122 5.58 16.31 -5.22
CA LEU A 122 4.70 16.73 -6.31
C LEU A 122 3.25 16.89 -5.84
N ASN A 123 2.73 15.96 -5.02
CA ASN A 123 1.38 16.06 -4.49
C ASN A 123 1.21 17.26 -3.55
N ILE A 124 2.18 17.50 -2.65
CA ILE A 124 2.19 18.68 -1.77
C ILE A 124 2.22 19.97 -2.60
N PHE A 125 3.04 20.02 -3.65
CA PHE A 125 3.11 21.16 -4.55
C PHE A 125 1.78 21.39 -5.29
N LEU A 126 1.17 20.32 -5.80
CA LEU A 126 -0.11 20.41 -6.51
C LEU A 126 -1.25 20.85 -5.58
N ASP A 127 -1.27 20.37 -4.33
CA ASP A 127 -2.26 20.78 -3.33
C ASP A 127 -2.11 22.27 -2.96
N ALA A 128 -0.88 22.77 -2.84
CA ALA A 128 -0.62 24.17 -2.51
C ALA A 128 -1.09 25.18 -3.59
N ILE A 129 -1.25 24.73 -4.84
CA ILE A 129 -1.63 25.60 -5.98
C ILE A 129 -3.04 25.33 -6.49
N LYS A 130 -3.70 24.25 -6.03
CA LYS A 130 -4.97 23.79 -6.58
C LYS A 130 -6.09 24.81 -6.42
N ASP A 131 -6.16 25.46 -5.26
CA ASP A 131 -7.27 26.37 -4.92
C ASP A 131 -7.11 27.76 -5.55
N GLU A 132 -5.89 28.10 -6.01
CA GLU A 132 -5.60 29.35 -6.72
C GLU A 132 -5.81 29.24 -8.24
N LEU A 133 -5.92 28.02 -8.76
CA LEU A 133 -6.08 27.75 -10.18
C LEU A 133 -7.51 27.37 -10.51
N THR A 134 -7.98 27.81 -11.68
CA THR A 134 -9.23 27.26 -12.22
C THR A 134 -9.06 25.76 -12.49
N GLY A 135 -10.13 24.98 -12.37
CA GLY A 135 -10.08 23.54 -12.69
C GLY A 135 -9.60 23.22 -14.11
N LYS A 136 -9.75 24.18 -15.05
CA LYS A 136 -9.23 24.07 -16.42
C LYS A 136 -7.72 24.27 -16.47
N ASP A 137 -7.21 25.27 -15.76
CA ASP A 137 -5.78 25.57 -15.70
C ASP A 137 -4.98 24.52 -14.93
N PHE A 138 -5.54 24.00 -13.84
CA PHE A 138 -4.97 22.90 -13.08
C PHE A 138 -4.83 21.63 -13.93
N LYS A 139 -5.86 21.28 -14.73
CA LYS A 139 -5.81 20.13 -15.64
C LYS A 139 -4.75 20.30 -16.72
N ALA A 140 -4.68 21.48 -17.33
CA ALA A 140 -3.68 21.78 -18.35
C ALA A 140 -2.25 21.70 -17.81
N LEU A 141 -2.01 22.23 -16.60
CA LEU A 141 -0.70 22.15 -15.94
C LEU A 141 -0.33 20.68 -15.63
N LYS A 142 -1.28 19.90 -15.09
CA LYS A 142 -1.09 18.47 -14.80
C LYS A 142 -0.78 17.66 -16.04
N GLU A 143 -1.37 18.00 -17.19
CA GLU A 143 -1.11 17.34 -18.46
C GLU A 143 0.31 17.62 -18.98
N ILE A 144 0.76 18.88 -18.92
CA ILE A 144 2.13 19.26 -19.29
C ILE A 144 3.16 18.50 -18.44
N MET A 145 2.90 18.33 -17.13
CA MET A 145 3.83 17.66 -16.22
C MET A 145 4.03 16.16 -16.50
N LYS A 146 3.10 15.50 -17.21
CA LYS A 146 3.26 14.07 -17.56
C LYS A 146 4.45 13.80 -18.48
N ASP A 147 4.85 14.80 -19.27
CA ASP A 147 5.95 14.67 -20.22
C ASP A 147 7.31 15.01 -19.59
N TYR A 148 7.34 15.43 -18.32
CA TYR A 148 8.56 15.91 -17.66
C TYR A 148 9.66 14.85 -17.59
N GLU A 149 9.30 13.58 -17.32
CA GLU A 149 10.27 12.48 -17.29
C GLU A 149 10.86 12.15 -18.67
N LYS A 150 10.12 12.47 -19.75
CA LYS A 150 10.54 12.18 -21.13
C LYS A 150 11.34 13.33 -21.76
N GLU A 151 10.92 14.57 -21.50
CA GLU A 151 11.49 15.78 -22.10
C GLU A 151 11.60 16.91 -21.06
N PRO A 152 12.53 16.83 -20.07
CA PRO A 152 12.53 17.73 -18.91
C PRO A 152 12.72 19.21 -19.26
N ASP A 153 13.69 19.55 -20.10
CA ASP A 153 14.00 20.95 -20.45
C ASP A 153 12.86 21.62 -21.23
N LYS A 154 12.29 20.89 -22.20
CA LYS A 154 11.15 21.35 -23.00
C LYS A 154 9.89 21.47 -22.16
N THR A 155 9.65 20.51 -21.27
CA THR A 155 8.51 20.51 -20.37
C THR A 155 8.61 21.67 -19.36
N LYS A 156 9.82 21.93 -18.82
CA LYS A 156 10.08 23.11 -17.97
C LYS A 156 9.73 24.41 -18.69
N GLY A 157 10.11 24.56 -19.97
CA GLY A 157 9.73 25.71 -20.78
C GLY A 157 8.21 25.90 -20.87
N LYS A 158 7.48 24.82 -21.20
CA LYS A 158 6.00 24.84 -21.27
C LYS A 158 5.34 25.16 -19.92
N ILE A 159 5.88 24.63 -18.82
CA ILE A 159 5.39 24.93 -17.46
C ILE A 159 5.54 26.42 -17.17
N ILE A 160 6.70 27.02 -17.45
CA ILE A 160 6.95 28.44 -17.21
C ILE A 160 6.00 29.32 -18.03
N GLU A 161 5.80 29.01 -19.31
CA GLU A 161 4.85 29.74 -20.15
C GLU A 161 3.42 29.65 -19.63
N LYS A 162 3.01 28.44 -19.19
CA LYS A 162 1.67 28.22 -18.64
C LYS A 162 1.45 28.99 -17.33
N ILE A 163 2.45 28.98 -16.44
CA ILE A 163 2.45 29.72 -15.17
C ILE A 163 2.38 31.24 -15.41
N LYS A 164 3.17 31.77 -16.35
CA LYS A 164 3.09 33.20 -16.72
C LYS A 164 1.69 33.60 -17.20
N GLY A 165 0.96 32.69 -17.84
CA GLY A 165 -0.40 32.90 -18.30
C GLY A 165 -1.46 33.05 -17.19
N PHE A 166 -1.13 32.76 -15.93
CA PHE A 166 -2.07 32.87 -14.79
C PHE A 166 -2.23 34.30 -14.27
N GLY A 167 -1.34 35.22 -14.62
CA GLY A 167 -1.37 36.61 -14.15
C GLY A 167 -0.71 36.81 -12.78
N GLY A 168 -0.30 38.06 -12.50
CA GLY A 168 0.51 38.40 -11.32
C GLY A 168 -0.14 38.02 -9.99
N ASP A 169 -1.43 38.30 -9.81
CA ASP A 169 -2.14 38.07 -8.55
C ASP A 169 -2.22 36.58 -8.18
N VAL A 170 -2.54 35.73 -9.17
CA VAL A 170 -2.58 34.26 -8.98
C VAL A 170 -1.19 33.73 -8.63
N LEU A 171 -0.14 34.24 -9.27
CA LEU A 171 1.24 33.85 -8.97
C LEU A 171 1.65 34.25 -7.56
N SER A 172 1.30 35.47 -7.12
CA SER A 172 1.58 35.93 -5.77
C SER A 172 0.90 35.06 -4.72
N ASN A 173 -0.37 34.67 -4.93
CA ASN A 173 -1.08 33.79 -4.01
C ASN A 173 -0.51 32.37 -3.99
N ILE A 174 -0.16 31.81 -5.15
CA ILE A 174 0.51 30.51 -5.26
C ILE A 174 1.82 30.51 -4.46
N VAL A 175 2.65 31.55 -4.64
CA VAL A 175 3.92 31.68 -3.92
C VAL A 175 3.67 31.82 -2.41
N ALA A 176 2.68 32.62 -2.00
CA ALA A 176 2.31 32.76 -0.60
C ALA A 176 1.90 31.42 0.01
N ASN A 177 1.00 30.68 -0.64
CA ASN A 177 0.51 29.39 -0.16
C ASN A 177 1.61 28.33 -0.07
N ILE A 178 2.55 28.30 -1.03
CA ILE A 178 3.73 27.43 -0.97
C ILE A 178 4.61 27.78 0.23
N LEU A 179 4.91 29.06 0.43
CA LEU A 179 5.78 29.52 1.53
C LEU A 179 5.15 29.34 2.91
N THR A 180 3.82 29.39 3.01
CA THR A 180 3.08 29.19 4.27
C THR A 180 2.69 27.74 4.54
N ASN A 181 2.88 26.83 3.59
CA ASN A 181 2.56 25.41 3.79
C ASN A 181 3.56 24.80 4.79
N PRO A 182 3.12 24.34 5.99
CA PRO A 182 4.03 23.84 7.02
C PRO A 182 4.90 22.67 6.56
N THR A 183 4.38 21.83 5.67
CA THR A 183 5.08 20.66 5.12
C THR A 183 6.19 21.06 4.15
N ILE A 184 6.01 22.15 3.39
CA ILE A 184 7.04 22.71 2.49
C ILE A 184 8.05 23.52 3.32
N TYR A 185 7.57 24.40 4.19
CA TYR A 185 8.39 25.24 5.06
C TYR A 185 9.38 24.41 5.89
N SER A 186 8.93 23.31 6.51
CA SER A 186 9.80 22.40 7.30
C SER A 186 10.85 21.65 6.49
N GLY A 187 10.73 21.63 5.16
CA GLY A 187 11.71 21.02 4.26
C GLY A 187 12.75 22.00 3.70
N ILE A 188 12.51 23.32 3.83
CA ILE A 188 13.38 24.39 3.34
C ILE A 188 14.26 24.95 4.47
N PHE A 189 13.76 24.99 5.70
CA PHE A 189 14.42 25.50 6.90
C PHE A 189 14.60 24.40 7.95
#